data_AF-A0A8S3YH59-F1
#
_entry.id   AF-A0A8S3YH59-F1
#
_cell.length_a   1.000
_cell.length_b   1.000
_cell.length_c   1.000
_cell.angle_alpha   90.00
_cell.angle_beta   90.00
_cell.angle_gamma   90.00
#
_symmetry.space_group_name_H-M   'P 1'
#
loop_
_entity.id
_entity.type
_entity.pdbx_description
1 polymer ?
#
loop_
_entity_poly.entity_id
_entity_poly.type
_entity_poly.pdbx_seq_one_letter_code
_entity_poly.pdbx_strand_id
1 'polypeptide(L)'
;MRATRSVCARRMDISLSSRFVQKQCQFTFRNLFNFDNLVVPKNGQKCIKGYNANNINAVTLATYDDIITETGTVCGYGVDEDNSPGEQLVCSEWILEPLEVGTTVGISEGVPPTRYDIGAPLVSNGVQIGVLTSLVEGPTAVFKNPAIYRDWIKEQTGVEL
;
A
#
# COMPACT_ATOMS: atom_id res chain seq x y z
N MET A 1 10.45 30.48 9.20
CA MET A 1 9.20 29.95 9.76
C MET A 1 8.76 28.78 8.88
N ARG A 2 8.89 27.52 9.33
CA ARG A 2 8.50 26.32 8.56
C ARG A 2 7.24 25.73 9.18
N ALA A 3 6.19 25.57 8.38
CA ALA A 3 4.93 24.97 8.81
C ALA A 3 5.07 23.44 8.82
N THR A 4 5.02 22.84 10.01
CA THR A 4 4.84 21.39 10.22
C THR A 4 3.41 21.00 9.87
N ARG A 5 3.21 20.13 8.87
CA ARG A 5 1.92 19.46 8.64
C ARG A 5 1.84 18.19 9.48
N SER A 6 0.72 17.99 10.15
CA SER A 6 0.44 16.82 10.99
C SER A 6 -0.41 15.81 10.20
N VAL A 7 -0.02 14.54 10.20
CA VAL A 7 -0.84 13.44 9.66
C VAL A 7 -1.61 12.82 10.83
N CYS A 8 -2.94 12.79 10.72
CA CYS A 8 -3.84 12.27 11.74
C CYS A 8 -4.44 10.93 11.29
N ALA A 9 -4.20 9.84 12.03
CA ALA A 9 -4.98 8.60 11.89
C ALA A 9 -6.15 8.63 12.90
N ARG A 10 -7.38 8.36 12.46
CA ARG A 10 -8.54 8.15 13.35
C ARG A 10 -8.55 6.71 13.86
N ARG A 11 -8.88 6.54 15.13
CA ARG A 11 -9.20 5.26 15.74
C ARG A 11 -10.62 4.88 15.28
N MET A 12 -10.78 3.78 14.57
CA MET A 12 -12.09 3.16 14.36
C MET A 12 -12.48 2.46 15.66
N ASP A 13 -13.47 3.00 16.37
CA ASP A 13 -14.12 2.30 17.48
C ASP A 13 -15.07 1.25 16.91
N ILE A 14 -14.55 0.04 16.66
CA ILE A 14 -15.38 -1.13 16.38
C ILE A 14 -15.96 -1.61 17.72
N SER A 15 -17.24 -1.33 17.94
CA SER A 15 -18.05 -1.97 18.97
C SER A 15 -18.28 -3.43 18.59
N LEU A 16 -17.37 -4.31 18.98
CA LEU A 16 -17.62 -5.75 19.01
C LEU A 16 -17.63 -6.24 20.45
N SER A 17 -18.83 -6.64 20.87
CA SER A 17 -19.03 -7.45 22.08
C SER A 17 -18.30 -8.79 21.93
N SER A 18 -17.92 -9.36 23.08
CA SER A 18 -17.27 -10.66 23.31
C SER A 18 -15.74 -10.63 23.44
N ARG A 19 -15.31 -11.03 24.64
CA ARG A 19 -14.01 -10.82 25.29
C ARG A 19 -12.84 -11.65 24.74
N PHE A 20 -12.92 -12.14 23.50
CA PHE A 20 -11.95 -13.12 22.99
C PHE A 20 -10.87 -12.52 22.06
N VAL A 21 -11.16 -11.42 21.35
CA VAL A 21 -10.21 -10.83 20.37
C VAL A 21 -9.18 -9.90 21.02
N GLN A 22 -9.44 -9.41 22.23
CA GLN A 22 -8.63 -8.35 22.85
C GLN A 22 -7.21 -8.76 23.26
N LYS A 23 -6.92 -10.06 23.39
CA LYS A 23 -5.59 -10.53 23.80
C LYS A 23 -4.59 -10.76 22.65
N GLN A 24 -5.06 -11.00 21.42
CA GLN A 24 -4.14 -11.28 20.31
C GLN A 24 -3.57 -10.02 19.64
N CYS A 25 -4.32 -8.91 19.58
CA CYS A 25 -3.77 -7.66 19.03
C CYS A 25 -2.81 -6.91 19.98
N GLN A 26 -2.77 -7.26 21.28
CA GLN A 26 -1.87 -6.59 22.24
C GLN A 26 -0.43 -7.13 22.22
N PHE A 27 -0.20 -8.34 21.71
CA PHE A 27 1.11 -9.01 21.87
C PHE A 27 2.11 -8.73 20.74
N THR A 28 1.66 -8.40 19.53
CA THR A 28 2.59 -8.29 18.38
C THR A 28 3.12 -6.87 18.10
N PHE A 29 2.51 -5.83 18.68
CA PHE A 29 2.90 -4.43 18.39
C PHE A 29 3.77 -3.75 19.45
N ARG A 30 4.05 -4.40 20.59
CA ARG A 30 4.81 -3.77 21.68
C ARG A 30 6.33 -3.75 21.47
N ASN A 31 6.89 -4.58 20.59
CA ASN A 31 8.34 -4.73 20.48
C ASN A 31 9.02 -3.82 19.42
N LEU A 32 8.27 -2.99 18.69
CA LEU A 32 8.85 -2.12 17.65
C LEU A 32 8.64 -0.62 17.86
N PHE A 33 7.80 -0.21 18.81
CA PHE A 33 7.52 1.21 19.03
C PHE A 33 7.59 1.54 20.52
N ASN A 34 8.57 2.36 20.89
CA ASN A 34 8.64 2.95 22.22
C ASN A 34 7.50 3.98 22.36
N PHE A 35 6.47 3.65 23.15
CA PHE A 35 5.24 4.43 23.29
C PHE A 35 5.32 5.55 24.34
N ASP A 36 6.50 5.83 24.90
CA ASP A 36 6.67 6.76 26.02
C ASP A 36 6.39 8.24 25.67
N ASN A 37 6.27 8.60 24.38
CA ASN A 37 6.07 9.98 23.91
C ASN A 37 4.69 10.23 23.27
N LEU A 38 3.65 9.56 23.76
CA LEU A 38 2.27 9.81 23.34
C LEU A 38 1.73 11.12 23.94
N VAL A 39 1.73 12.19 23.15
CA VAL A 39 0.91 13.37 23.46
C VAL A 39 -0.52 13.09 23.00
N VAL A 40 -1.46 13.08 23.95
CA VAL A 40 -2.90 12.96 23.67
C VAL A 40 -3.48 14.36 23.46
N PRO A 41 -3.76 14.81 22.23
CA PRO A 41 -4.55 16.03 22.01
C PRO A 41 -5.98 15.82 22.49
N LYS A 42 -6.64 16.92 22.87
CA LYS A 42 -7.97 16.98 23.51
C LYS A 42 -9.11 16.32 22.71
N ASN A 43 -8.86 15.86 21.48
CA ASN A 43 -9.81 15.20 20.59
C ASN A 43 -9.56 13.69 20.41
N GLY A 44 -8.72 13.06 21.24
CA GLY A 44 -8.53 11.61 21.25
C GLY A 44 -7.64 11.02 20.14
N GLN A 45 -7.05 11.85 19.28
CA GLN A 45 -6.13 11.42 18.21
C GLN A 45 -4.68 11.32 18.69
N LYS A 46 -4.15 10.12 18.90
CA LYS A 46 -2.72 9.94 19.23
C LYS A 46 -1.85 10.13 17.97
N CYS A 47 -1.13 11.24 17.88
CA CYS A 47 -0.12 11.46 16.83
C CYS A 47 1.27 11.18 17.38
N ILE A 48 2.08 10.42 16.64
CA ILE A 48 3.49 10.17 16.99
C ILE A 48 4.29 11.43 16.63
N LYS A 49 4.83 12.13 17.64
CA LYS A 49 5.79 13.23 17.40
C LYS A 49 7.17 12.63 17.18
N GLY A 50 7.80 12.94 16.03
CA GLY A 50 9.23 12.67 15.80
C GLY A 50 9.59 11.92 14.53
N TYR A 51 8.63 11.55 13.67
CA TYR A 51 8.96 10.89 12.40
C TYR A 51 9.40 11.91 11.34
N ASN A 52 10.57 11.70 10.74
CA ASN A 52 11.03 12.48 9.59
C ASN A 52 10.26 12.01 8.35
N ALA A 53 9.08 12.59 8.12
CA ALA A 53 8.08 12.16 7.14
C ALA A 53 8.44 12.43 5.66
N ASN A 54 9.73 12.54 5.31
CA ASN A 54 10.14 12.82 3.93
C ASN A 54 10.08 11.59 3.02
N ASN A 55 10.01 10.38 3.58
CA ASN A 55 10.03 9.10 2.86
C ASN A 55 8.77 8.25 3.09
N ILE A 56 7.77 8.76 3.81
CA ILE A 56 6.46 8.12 3.96
C ILE A 56 5.41 9.07 3.44
N ASN A 57 4.71 8.65 2.39
CA ASN A 57 3.57 9.37 1.85
C ASN A 57 2.46 8.37 1.46
N ALA A 58 1.22 8.80 1.60
CA ALA A 58 0.09 8.04 1.08
C ALA A 58 0.10 8.12 -0.45
N VAL A 59 -0.33 7.05 -1.10
CA VAL A 59 -0.54 7.03 -2.55
C VAL A 59 -2.00 7.38 -2.85
N THR A 60 -2.22 8.14 -3.91
CA THR A 60 -3.57 8.39 -4.43
C THR A 60 -4.06 7.16 -5.16
N LEU A 61 -5.29 6.70 -4.91
CA LEU A 61 -5.87 5.59 -5.67
C LEU A 61 -6.48 6.10 -6.97
N ALA A 62 -6.41 5.29 -8.02
CA ALA A 62 -7.05 5.61 -9.29
C ALA A 62 -8.58 5.74 -9.17
N THR A 63 -9.18 6.59 -9.98
CA THR A 63 -10.63 6.71 -10.21
C THR A 63 -11.07 5.93 -11.46
N TYR A 64 -12.37 5.77 -11.68
CA TYR A 64 -12.88 5.11 -12.89
C TYR A 64 -12.59 5.92 -14.17
N ASP A 65 -12.47 7.23 -14.04
CA ASP A 65 -12.22 8.15 -15.16
C ASP A 65 -10.72 8.31 -15.45
N ASP A 66 -9.86 7.77 -14.58
CA ASP A 66 -8.42 7.80 -14.80
C ASP A 66 -8.10 6.96 -16.03
N ILE A 67 -7.56 7.62 -17.05
CA ILE A 67 -7.11 6.99 -18.28
C ILE A 67 -6.12 5.89 -17.88
N ILE A 68 -6.42 4.64 -18.24
CA ILE A 68 -5.46 3.53 -18.12
C ILE A 68 -4.22 3.95 -18.91
N THR A 69 -3.15 4.28 -18.21
CA THR A 69 -1.89 4.61 -18.85
C THR A 69 -1.31 3.36 -19.48
N GLU A 70 -0.71 3.50 -20.66
CA GLU A 70 -0.05 2.38 -21.35
C GLU A 70 1.16 1.85 -20.59
N THR A 71 1.66 2.61 -19.60
CA THR A 71 2.78 2.21 -18.75
C THR A 71 2.53 2.47 -17.26
N GLY A 72 3.29 1.79 -16.41
CA GLY A 72 3.33 2.04 -14.97
C GLY A 72 4.60 1.48 -14.33
N THR A 73 4.87 1.84 -13.08
CA THR A 73 6.03 1.39 -12.31
C THR A 73 5.59 0.45 -11.20
N VAL A 74 6.30 -0.66 -11.04
CA VAL A 74 6.17 -1.57 -9.89
C VAL A 74 7.50 -1.59 -9.17
N CYS A 75 7.47 -1.47 -7.84
CA CYS A 75 8.65 -1.64 -7.01
C CYS A 75 8.44 -2.82 -6.07
N GLY A 76 9.46 -3.67 -5.96
CA GLY A 76 9.47 -4.85 -5.12
C GLY A 76 10.85 -5.09 -4.52
N TYR A 77 10.90 -5.89 -3.47
CA TYR A 77 12.17 -6.36 -2.91
C TYR A 77 12.67 -7.60 -3.65
N GLY A 78 11.78 -8.31 -4.33
CA GLY A 78 12.17 -9.42 -5.17
C GLY A 78 12.72 -10.60 -4.37
N VAL A 79 13.62 -11.32 -5.04
CA VAL A 79 14.33 -12.48 -4.52
C VAL A 79 15.82 -12.22 -4.59
N ASP A 80 16.57 -12.74 -3.62
CA ASP A 80 18.04 -12.74 -3.66
C ASP A 80 18.60 -13.99 -4.38
N GLU A 81 19.93 -14.10 -4.38
CA GLU A 81 20.66 -15.21 -5.02
C GLU A 81 20.36 -16.58 -4.39
N ASP A 82 19.92 -16.60 -3.13
CA ASP A 82 19.61 -17.80 -2.35
C ASP A 82 18.11 -18.17 -2.39
N ASN A 83 17.34 -17.54 -3.30
CA ASN A 83 15.88 -17.70 -3.42
C ASN A 83 15.08 -17.23 -2.16
N SER A 84 15.69 -16.38 -1.34
CA SER A 84 15.11 -15.74 -0.15
C SER A 84 14.58 -14.33 -0.50
N PRO A 85 13.73 -13.71 0.34
CA PRO A 85 13.24 -12.35 0.09
C PRO A 85 14.42 -11.37 -0.03
N GLY A 86 14.42 -10.54 -1.08
CA GLY A 86 15.48 -9.55 -1.26
C GLY A 86 15.45 -8.44 -0.19
N GLU A 87 16.59 -7.75 -0.04
CA GLU A 87 16.75 -6.68 0.97
C GLU A 87 16.73 -5.26 0.36
N GLN A 88 16.88 -5.15 -0.96
CA GLN A 88 16.90 -3.87 -1.67
C GLN A 88 15.64 -3.70 -2.51
N LEU A 89 15.04 -2.51 -2.44
CA LEU A 89 13.90 -2.17 -3.28
C LEU A 89 14.36 -1.88 -4.71
N VAL A 90 13.79 -2.59 -5.67
CA VAL A 90 14.05 -2.43 -7.11
C VAL A 90 12.75 -2.08 -7.80
N CYS A 91 12.81 -1.12 -8.71
CA CYS A 91 11.65 -0.66 -9.49
C CYS A 91 11.85 -0.97 -10.97
N SER A 92 10.78 -1.41 -11.64
CA SER A 92 10.75 -1.64 -13.07
C SER A 92 9.54 -0.97 -13.71
N GLU A 93 9.69 -0.53 -14.95
CA GLU A 93 8.59 -0.02 -15.78
C GLU A 93 7.90 -1.18 -16.49
N TRP A 94 6.59 -1.08 -16.62
CA TRP A 94 5.69 -2.11 -17.14
C TRP A 94 4.86 -1.50 -18.25
N ILE A 95 4.78 -2.20 -19.39
CA ILE A 95 3.84 -1.91 -20.47
C ILE A 95 2.54 -2.65 -20.15
N LEU A 96 1.41 -1.95 -20.23
CA LEU A 96 0.13 -2.38 -19.69
C LEU A 96 -0.90 -2.58 -20.80
N GLU A 97 -1.58 -3.72 -20.74
CA GLU A 97 -2.68 -4.06 -21.64
C GLU A 97 -3.93 -4.44 -20.82
N PRO A 98 -5.09 -3.81 -21.07
CA PRO A 98 -6.35 -4.21 -20.44
C PRO A 98 -6.72 -5.65 -20.83
N LEU A 99 -7.05 -6.48 -19.84
CA LEU A 99 -7.53 -7.85 -20.09
C LEU A 99 -9.05 -7.94 -19.96
N GLU A 100 -9.58 -7.42 -18.86
CA GLU A 100 -11.02 -7.39 -18.55
C GLU A 100 -11.29 -6.21 -17.60
N VAL A 101 -12.55 -5.97 -17.25
CA VAL A 101 -12.92 -4.86 -16.34
C VAL A 101 -12.19 -4.99 -15.01
N GLY A 102 -11.36 -4.00 -14.69
CA GLY A 102 -10.59 -3.95 -13.46
C GLY A 102 -9.38 -4.87 -13.41
N THR A 103 -8.98 -5.48 -14.53
CA THR A 103 -7.79 -6.33 -14.63
C THR A 103 -6.91 -5.89 -15.80
N THR A 104 -5.62 -5.77 -15.52
CA THR A 104 -4.60 -5.40 -16.50
C THR A 104 -3.50 -6.45 -16.48
N VAL A 105 -3.00 -6.81 -17.65
CA VAL A 105 -1.77 -7.59 -17.79
C VAL A 105 -0.64 -6.61 -18.08
N GLY A 106 0.50 -6.82 -17.44
CA GLY A 106 1.69 -6.05 -17.72
C GLY A 106 2.85 -6.94 -18.16
N ILE A 107 3.74 -6.37 -18.96
CA ILE A 107 5.00 -6.98 -19.40
C ILE A 107 6.14 -6.00 -19.11
N SER A 108 7.29 -6.50 -18.62
CA SER A 108 8.48 -5.68 -18.34
C SER A 108 9.77 -6.33 -18.82
N GLU A 109 10.67 -5.55 -19.40
CA GLU A 109 12.05 -6.00 -19.68
C GLU A 109 13.00 -5.81 -18.48
N GLY A 110 12.50 -5.24 -17.38
CA GLY A 110 13.28 -5.02 -16.16
C GLY A 110 13.36 -6.25 -15.25
N VAL A 111 13.83 -6.03 -14.02
CA VAL A 111 13.79 -7.06 -12.98
C VAL A 111 12.32 -7.37 -12.66
N PRO A 112 11.84 -8.61 -12.89
CA PRO A 112 10.45 -8.95 -12.64
C PRO A 112 10.21 -9.06 -11.13
N PRO A 113 9.01 -8.70 -10.65
CA PRO A 113 8.58 -9.00 -9.30
C PRO A 113 8.52 -10.51 -9.11
N THR A 114 8.58 -10.91 -7.85
CA THR A 114 8.62 -12.30 -7.43
C THR A 114 7.43 -12.61 -6.52
N ARG A 115 7.31 -13.86 -6.10
CA ARG A 115 6.25 -14.30 -5.17
C ARG A 115 6.21 -13.47 -3.88
N TYR A 116 7.31 -12.81 -3.52
CA TYR A 116 7.42 -11.97 -2.33
C TYR A 116 6.82 -10.57 -2.52
N ASP A 117 6.56 -10.16 -3.77
CA ASP A 117 6.08 -8.82 -4.10
C ASP A 117 4.57 -8.77 -4.39
N ILE A 118 3.86 -9.90 -4.27
CA ILE A 118 2.39 -9.93 -4.43
C ILE A 118 1.75 -8.93 -3.45
N GLY A 119 0.89 -8.06 -3.98
CA GLY A 119 0.31 -6.92 -3.27
C GLY A 119 1.03 -5.60 -3.53
N ALA A 120 2.17 -5.61 -4.22
CA ALA A 120 2.89 -4.39 -4.59
C ALA A 120 2.02 -3.45 -5.46
N PRO A 121 2.13 -2.13 -5.26
CA PRO A 121 1.38 -1.16 -6.05
C PRO A 121 1.99 -1.01 -7.45
N LEU A 122 1.13 -1.01 -8.46
CA LEU A 122 1.44 -0.48 -9.79
C LEU A 122 1.04 1.00 -9.80
N VAL A 123 2.02 1.86 -9.97
CA VAL A 123 1.86 3.32 -9.87
C VAL A 123 2.19 3.97 -11.20
N SER A 124 1.33 4.91 -11.63
CA SER A 124 1.57 5.76 -12.79
C SER A 124 1.24 7.20 -12.42
N ASN A 125 2.15 8.13 -12.71
CA ASN A 125 2.00 9.56 -12.37
C ASN A 125 1.64 9.83 -10.89
N GLY A 126 2.16 9.02 -9.96
CA GLY A 126 1.89 9.13 -8.53
C GLY A 126 0.52 8.59 -8.08
N VAL A 127 -0.24 7.98 -9.00
CA VAL A 127 -1.53 7.34 -8.73
C VAL A 127 -1.36 5.82 -8.79
N GLN A 128 -1.88 5.11 -7.80
CA GLN A 128 -1.94 3.66 -7.82
C GLN A 128 -3.08 3.21 -8.72
N ILE A 129 -2.70 2.65 -9.87
CA ILE A 129 -3.60 2.16 -10.93
C ILE A 129 -3.75 0.63 -10.90
N GLY A 130 -2.94 -0.06 -10.09
CA GLY A 130 -3.04 -1.50 -9.94
C GLY A 130 -2.45 -2.03 -8.63
N VAL A 131 -2.82 -3.25 -8.30
CA VAL A 131 -2.22 -4.08 -7.26
C VAL A 131 -1.75 -5.36 -7.92
N LEU A 132 -0.48 -5.73 -7.76
CA LEU A 132 0.07 -6.98 -8.27
C LEU A 132 -0.63 -8.17 -7.59
N THR A 133 -1.35 -8.99 -8.35
CA THR A 133 -2.07 -10.15 -7.79
C THR A 133 -1.49 -11.48 -8.19
N SER A 134 -0.88 -11.57 -9.37
CA SER A 134 -0.34 -12.82 -9.90
C SER A 134 0.86 -12.58 -10.78
N LEU A 135 1.76 -13.56 -10.79
CA LEU A 135 2.84 -13.67 -11.77
C LEU A 135 2.44 -14.71 -12.81
N VAL A 136 2.69 -14.40 -14.07
CA VAL A 136 2.60 -15.34 -15.19
C VAL A 136 4.03 -15.76 -15.54
N GLU A 137 4.22 -16.96 -16.10
CA GLU A 137 5.56 -17.39 -16.50
C GLU A 137 6.25 -16.34 -17.40
N GLY A 138 7.50 -16.03 -17.09
CA GLY A 138 8.27 -14.99 -17.77
C GLY A 138 8.06 -13.58 -17.19
N PRO A 139 8.25 -12.53 -18.01
CA PRO A 139 8.19 -11.12 -17.57
C PRO A 139 6.77 -10.57 -17.41
N THR A 140 5.78 -11.43 -17.23
CA THR A 140 4.36 -11.06 -17.32
C THR A 140 3.70 -11.11 -15.95
N ALA A 141 2.88 -10.12 -15.64
CA ALA A 141 2.18 -10.02 -14.36
C ALA A 141 0.74 -9.55 -14.54
N VAL A 142 -0.12 -9.90 -13.56
CA VAL A 142 -1.52 -9.49 -13.54
C VAL A 142 -1.75 -8.51 -12.39
N PHE A 143 -2.44 -7.43 -12.72
CA PHE A 143 -2.76 -6.35 -11.80
C PHE A 143 -4.28 -6.17 -11.69
N LYS A 144 -4.77 -5.92 -10.48
CA LYS A 144 -6.16 -5.51 -10.23
C LYS A 144 -6.24 -4.02 -9.99
N ASN A 145 -7.11 -3.33 -10.71
CA ASN A 145 -7.29 -1.89 -10.60
C ASN A 145 -8.04 -1.56 -9.29
N PRO A 146 -7.46 -0.76 -8.36
CA PRO A 146 -8.13 -0.40 -7.11
C PRO A 146 -9.34 0.51 -7.29
N ALA A 147 -9.51 1.16 -8.46
CA ALA A 147 -10.64 2.03 -8.77
C ALA A 147 -11.99 1.33 -8.54
N ILE A 148 -12.08 0.04 -8.89
CA ILE A 148 -13.33 -0.73 -8.74
C ILE A 148 -13.68 -1.05 -7.28
N TYR A 149 -12.73 -0.87 -6.37
CA TYR A 149 -12.88 -1.18 -4.95
C TYR A 149 -12.95 0.07 -4.08
N ARG A 150 -12.91 1.29 -4.66
CA ARG A 150 -12.84 2.54 -3.87
C ARG A 150 -13.95 2.69 -2.86
N ASP A 151 -15.20 2.40 -3.25
CA ASP A 151 -16.35 2.52 -2.35
C ASP A 151 -16.21 1.58 -1.15
N TRP A 152 -15.81 0.34 -1.42
CA TRP A 152 -15.52 -0.64 -0.39
C TRP A 152 -14.34 -0.22 0.49
N ILE A 153 -13.23 0.26 -0.10
CA ILE A 153 -12.06 0.76 0.66
C ILE A 153 -12.47 1.93 1.55
N LYS A 154 -13.27 2.87 1.04
CA LYS A 154 -13.81 4.01 1.80
C LYS A 154 -14.68 3.54 2.96
N GLU A 155 -15.56 2.57 2.73
CA GLU A 155 -16.39 1.97 3.77
C GLU A 155 -15.55 1.30 4.86
N GLN A 156 -14.54 0.51 4.48
CA GLN A 156 -13.72 -0.25 5.44
C GLN A 156 -12.69 0.60 6.18
N THR A 157 -12.22 1.70 5.60
CA THR A 157 -11.11 2.50 6.16
C THR A 157 -11.54 3.86 6.67
N GLY A 158 -12.69 4.39 6.22
CA GLY A 158 -13.13 5.76 6.50
C GLY A 158 -12.23 6.83 5.90
N VAL A 159 -11.35 6.47 4.96
CA VAL A 159 -10.48 7.40 4.24
C VAL A 159 -11.25 8.00 3.07
N GLU A 160 -11.17 9.32 2.93
CA GLU A 160 -11.63 10.01 1.73
C GLU A 160 -10.59 9.81 0.62
N LEU A 161 -11.01 9.20 -0.47
CA LEU A 161 -10.17 8.80 -1.59
C LEU A 161 -10.36 9.72 -2.78
#